data_AF-A0A9X2HMJ9-F1
#
_entry.id   AF-A0A9X2HMJ9-F1
#
_cell.length_a   1.000
_cell.length_b   1.000
_cell.length_c   1.000
_cell.angle_alpha   90.00
_cell.angle_beta   90.00
_cell.angle_gamma   90.00
#
_symmetry.space_group_name_H-M   'P 1'
#
loop_
_entity.id
_entity.type
_entity.pdbx_description
1 polymer ?
#
loop_
_entity_poly.entity_id
_entity_poly.type
_entity_poly.pdbx_seq_one_letter_code
_entity_poly.pdbx_strand_id
1 'polypeptide(L)'
;MVEVIHLAAGEQMPEISDHEPWLIVEASDDGRFFGTGSALKPNGESVFYASLAESDISLESAIGAAREWAVKYSVPRIWVQATADRD
;
A
#
# COMPACT_ATOMS: atom_id res chain seq x y z
N MET A 1 -8.41 -0.45 13.23
CA MET A 1 -8.43 0.79 12.44
C MET A 1 -7.12 0.82 11.69
N VAL A 2 -7.14 0.99 10.36
CA VAL A 2 -5.93 1.04 9.54
C VAL A 2 -5.57 2.51 9.36
N GLU A 3 -4.32 2.86 9.65
CA GLU A 3 -3.81 4.23 9.50
C GLU A 3 -3.30 4.43 8.07
N VAL A 4 -3.69 5.53 7.42
CA VAL A 4 -3.23 5.87 6.08
C VAL A 4 -2.25 7.04 6.18
N ILE A 5 -0.98 6.78 5.86
CA ILE A 5 0.13 7.71 5.97
C ILE A 5 0.49 8.16 4.56
N HIS A 6 0.30 9.45 4.27
CA HIS A 6 0.73 10.02 3.00
C HIS A 6 2.19 10.46 3.11
N LEU A 7 3.04 9.85 2.29
CA LEU A 7 4.45 10.22 2.17
C LEU A 7 4.57 11.44 1.25
N ALA A 8 5.47 12.35 1.59
CA ALA A 8 5.80 13.46 0.71
C ALA A 8 6.53 12.96 -0.56
N ALA A 9 6.54 13.80 -1.60
CA ALA A 9 7.35 13.56 -2.79
C ALA A 9 8.82 13.33 -2.41
N GLY A 10 9.38 12.18 -2.81
CA GLY A 10 10.76 11.79 -2.48
C GLY A 10 10.97 11.29 -1.04
N GLU A 11 9.91 11.25 -0.22
CA GLU A 11 9.98 10.61 1.08
C GLU A 11 9.91 9.10 0.93
N GLN A 12 10.90 8.41 1.50
CA GLN A 12 10.95 6.96 1.50
C GLN A 12 10.06 6.40 2.61
N MET A 13 9.39 5.30 2.29
CA MET A 13 8.76 4.45 3.30
C MET A 13 9.81 4.06 4.35
N PRO A 14 9.47 4.07 5.65
CA PRO A 14 10.39 3.59 6.68
C PRO A 14 10.84 2.17 6.37
N GLU A 15 12.08 1.83 6.74
CA GLU A 15 12.55 0.45 6.64
C GLU A 15 11.65 -0.44 7.52
N ILE A 16 10.94 -1.36 6.87
CA ILE A 16 10.07 -2.32 7.53
C ILE A 16 10.73 -3.68 7.42
N SER A 17 10.84 -4.37 8.54
CA SER A 17 11.39 -5.72 8.57
C SER A 17 10.56 -6.63 7.67
N ASP A 18 11.17 -7.60 6.99
CA ASP A 18 10.45 -8.61 6.17
C ASP A 18 9.36 -9.38 6.94
N HIS A 19 9.43 -9.37 8.28
CA HIS A 19 8.47 -10.02 9.17
C HIS A 19 7.32 -9.12 9.62
N GLU A 20 7.38 -7.82 9.33
CA GLU A 20 6.35 -6.87 9.70
C GLU A 20 5.39 -6.67 8.52
N PRO A 21 4.06 -6.74 8.74
CA PRO A 21 3.10 -6.55 7.68
C PRO A 21 3.14 -5.11 7.17
N TRP A 22 3.19 -4.96 5.85
CA TRP A 22 3.26 -3.67 5.21
C TRP A 22 2.37 -3.58 3.97
N LEU A 23 1.92 -2.38 3.63
CA LEU A 23 1.16 -2.11 2.42
C LEU A 23 1.42 -0.69 1.92
N ILE A 24 1.88 -0.55 0.69
CA ILE A 24 2.09 0.73 0.02
C ILE A 24 1.11 0.89 -1.14
N VAL A 25 0.65 2.13 -1.38
CA VAL A 25 -0.06 2.55 -2.58
C VAL A 25 0.80 3.59 -3.27
N GLU A 26 1.25 3.28 -4.47
CA GLU A 26 2.17 4.10 -5.26
C GLU A 26 1.43 4.67 -6.46
N ALA A 27 1.61 5.96 -6.73
CA ALA A 27 1.22 6.49 -8.03
C ALA A 27 2.22 6.02 -9.10
N SER A 28 1.78 5.99 -10.34
CA SER A 28 2.58 5.67 -11.50
C SER A 28 2.57 6.81 -12.49
N ASP A 29 3.59 6.88 -13.33
CA ASP A 29 3.78 7.96 -14.31
C ASP A 29 2.63 8.04 -15.33
N ASP A 30 1.88 6.94 -15.54
CA ASP A 30 0.68 6.89 -16.40
C ASP A 30 -0.58 7.49 -15.72
N GLY A 31 -0.45 8.08 -14.52
CA GLY A 31 -1.57 8.64 -13.76
C GLY A 31 -2.43 7.60 -13.03
N ARG A 32 -1.95 6.35 -12.96
CA ARG A 32 -2.58 5.24 -12.23
C ARG A 32 -2.02 5.09 -10.83
N PHE A 33 -2.70 4.34 -9.98
CA PHE A 33 -2.26 4.03 -8.63
C PHE A 33 -2.18 2.52 -8.47
N PHE A 34 -1.13 2.00 -7.84
CA PHE A 34 -0.95 0.57 -7.63
C PHE A 34 -0.71 0.32 -6.15
N GLY A 35 -1.43 -0.64 -5.59
CA GLY A 35 -1.27 -1.10 -4.22
C GLY A 35 -0.44 -2.38 -4.18
N THR A 36 0.62 -2.40 -3.39
CA THR A 36 1.39 -3.62 -3.10
C THR A 36 1.55 -3.78 -1.60
N GLY A 37 1.62 -5.02 -1.13
CA GLY A 37 1.76 -5.28 0.31
C GLY A 37 2.15 -6.70 0.63
N SER A 38 2.58 -6.91 1.85
CA SER A 38 2.94 -8.22 2.39
C SER A 38 2.43 -8.33 3.83
N ALA A 39 1.93 -9.49 4.21
CA ALA A 39 1.54 -9.78 5.58
C ALA A 39 1.76 -11.25 5.91
N LEU A 40 1.90 -11.54 7.21
CA LEU A 40 1.97 -12.91 7.72
C LEU A 40 0.61 -13.34 8.24
N LYS A 41 0.14 -14.49 7.78
CA LYS A 41 -1.01 -15.18 8.38
C LYS A 41 -0.63 -15.73 9.76
N PRO A 42 -1.63 -16.04 10.63
CA PRO A 42 -1.39 -16.65 11.95
C PRO A 42 -0.64 -18.00 11.91
N ASN A 43 -0.69 -18.70 10.77
CA ASN A 43 0.02 -19.96 10.55
C ASN A 43 1.47 -19.79 10.06
N GLY A 44 1.96 -18.55 9.93
CA GLY A 44 3.31 -18.25 9.45
C GLY A 44 3.46 -18.18 7.93
N GLU A 45 2.37 -18.28 7.16
CA GLU A 45 2.40 -18.14 5.70
C GLU A 45 2.40 -16.66 5.28
N SER A 46 3.33 -16.29 4.40
CA SER A 46 3.37 -14.96 3.79
C SER A 46 2.31 -14.83 2.70
N VAL A 47 1.54 -13.75 2.75
CA VAL A 47 0.61 -13.36 1.70
C VAL A 47 1.00 -12.03 1.10
N PHE A 48 0.90 -11.96 -0.22
CA PHE A 48 1.15 -10.74 -0.96
C PHE A 48 -0.16 -10.12 -1.43
N TYR A 49 -0.23 -8.79 -1.35
CA TYR A 49 -1.23 -7.96 -1.97
C TYR A 49 -0.68 -7.39 -3.26
N ALA A 50 -1.46 -7.48 -4.32
CA ALA A 50 -1.30 -6.69 -5.52
C ALA A 50 -2.69 -6.16 -5.88
N SER A 51 -2.79 -4.86 -6.12
CA SER A 51 -4.02 -4.23 -6.57
C SER A 51 -4.40 -4.73 -7.96
N LEU A 52 -5.71 -4.73 -8.23
CA LEU A 52 -6.24 -5.09 -9.53
C LEU A 52 -6.36 -3.83 -10.39
N ALA A 53 -6.20 -4.00 -11.71
CA ALA A 53 -6.34 -2.91 -12.69
C ALA A 53 -7.63 -2.09 -12.56
N GLU A 54 -8.70 -2.69 -12.04
CA GLU A 54 -9.99 -2.06 -11.78
C GLU A 54 -9.98 -1.09 -10.58
N SER A 55 -9.07 -1.29 -9.63
CA SER A 55 -8.86 -0.41 -8.47
C SER A 55 -7.75 0.63 -8.72
N ASP A 56 -6.96 0.44 -9.78
CA ASP A 56 -5.78 1.27 -10.10
C ASP A 56 -6.11 2.61 -10.80
N ILE A 57 -7.40 2.93 -10.91
CA ILE A 57 -7.93 4.04 -11.70
C ILE A 57 -7.85 5.37 -10.93
N SER A 58 -7.90 5.33 -9.59
CA SER A 58 -7.91 6.52 -8.75
C SER A 58 -7.33 6.22 -7.38
N LEU A 59 -6.71 7.22 -6.75
CA LEU A 59 -6.11 7.08 -5.44
C LEU A 59 -7.09 6.57 -4.38
N GLU A 60 -8.32 7.09 -4.39
CA GLU A 60 -9.37 6.68 -3.45
C GLU A 60 -9.75 5.20 -3.63
N SER A 61 -9.85 4.72 -4.87
CA SER A 61 -10.14 3.32 -5.18
C SER A 61 -9.00 2.40 -4.75
N ALA A 62 -7.75 2.79 -5.01
CA ALA A 62 -6.57 2.04 -4.61
C ALA A 62 -6.44 1.96 -3.09
N ILE A 63 -6.63 3.09 -2.37
CA ILE A 63 -6.66 3.12 -0.90
C ILE A 63 -7.83 2.29 -0.36
N GLY A 64 -9.00 2.33 -1.01
CA GLY A 64 -10.16 1.54 -0.62
C GLY A 64 -9.88 0.04 -0.64
N ALA A 65 -9.40 -0.47 -1.78
CA ALA A 65 -9.05 -1.87 -1.95
C ALA A 65 -7.90 -2.30 -1.01
N ALA A 66 -6.88 -1.46 -0.87
CA ALA A 66 -5.79 -1.66 0.08
C ALA A 66 -6.27 -1.74 1.53
N ARG A 67 -7.22 -0.89 1.91
CA ARG A 67 -7.81 -0.87 3.26
C ARG A 67 -8.60 -2.13 3.56
N GLU A 68 -9.38 -2.63 2.62
CA GLU A 68 -10.09 -3.90 2.78
C GLU A 68 -9.12 -5.07 3.01
N TRP A 69 -8.04 -5.11 2.24
CA TRP A 69 -6.98 -6.10 2.41
C TRP A 69 -6.25 -5.94 3.76
N ALA A 70 -5.90 -4.71 4.13
CA ALA A 70 -5.23 -4.41 5.40
C ALA A 70 -6.09 -4.80 6.61
N VAL A 71 -7.40 -4.56 6.56
CA VAL A 71 -8.33 -5.01 7.60
C VAL A 71 -8.36 -6.54 7.69
N LYS A 72 -8.39 -7.22 6.54
CA LYS A 72 -8.42 -8.69 6.48
C LYS A 72 -7.18 -9.34 7.08
N TYR A 73 -6.01 -8.76 6.87
CA TYR A 73 -4.72 -9.30 7.33
C TYR A 73 -4.12 -8.56 8.52
N SER A 74 -4.92 -7.72 9.19
CA SER A 74 -4.49 -6.93 10.36
C SER A 74 -3.23 -6.09 10.12
N VAL A 75 -3.08 -5.55 8.92
CA VAL A 75 -2.00 -4.61 8.59
C VAL A 75 -2.36 -3.26 9.21
N PRO A 76 -1.51 -2.70 10.09
CA PRO A 76 -1.87 -1.51 10.87
C PRO A 76 -1.80 -0.22 10.07
N ARG A 77 -0.99 -0.19 9.00
CA ARG A 77 -0.62 1.03 8.28
C ARG A 77 -0.62 0.80 6.78
N ILE A 78 -1.07 1.81 6.05
CA ILE A 78 -0.98 1.91 4.59
C ILE A 78 -0.15 3.15 4.30
N TRP A 79 0.95 2.99 3.59
CA TRP A 79 1.75 4.11 3.11
C TRP A 79 1.27 4.49 1.72
N VAL A 80 1.08 5.78 1.46
CA VAL A 80 0.66 6.29 0.17
C VAL A 80 1.78 7.17 -0.36
N GLN A 81 2.42 6.73 -1.43
CA GLN A 81 3.41 7.51 -2.16
C GLN A 81 2.77 8.04 -3.43
N ALA A 82 2.33 9.30 -3.41
CA ALA A 82 2.07 10.02 -4.64
C ALA A 82 3.44 10.33 -5.27
N THR A 83 3.62 9.98 -6.55
CA THR A 83 4.89 10.13 -7.26
C THR A 83 5.44 11.52 -7.09
N ALA A 84 6.75 11.59 -6.90
CA ALA A 84 7.45 12.81 -6.60
C ALA A 84 7.21 13.85 -7.70
N ASP A 85 7.01 15.09 -7.25
CA ASP A 85 7.17 16.29 -8.05
C ASP A 85 8.43 16.14 -8.92
N ARG A 86 8.20 16.10 -10.24
CA ARG A 86 9.26 15.99 -11.24
C ARG A 86 9.86 17.39 -11.38
N ASP A 87 10.92 17.69 -10.64
CA ASP A 87 11.76 18.88 -10.86
C ASP A 87 12.35 18.87 -12.29
#